data_AF-A0A3M2D2H3-F1
#
_entry.id   AF-A0A3M2D2H3-F1
#
_cell.length_a   1.000
_cell.length_b   1.000
_cell.length_c   1.000
_cell.angle_alpha   90.00
_cell.angle_beta   90.00
_cell.angle_gamma   90.00
#
_symmetry.space_group_name_H-M   'P 1'
#
loop_
_entity.id
_entity.type
_entity.pdbx_description
1 polymer ?
#
loop_
_entity_poly.entity_id
_entity_poly.type
_entity_poly.pdbx_seq_one_letter_code
_entity_poly.pdbx_strand_id
1 'polypeptide(L)'
;MYWTKIVTFVFETILQEIVVVAAGVLFAHFVRRKVDEWRFGKWQVILKRGEQEILKRRISAPKVKSILDEPSELDDFLKGVVSPYAWIHCDIIEKGEELGLLKIDHQSRRFIIDLDKNPSGNKDLRFPIDD
;
A
#
# COMPACT_ATOMS: atom_id res chain seq x y z
N MET A 1 9.48 -19.07 -58.54
CA MET A 1 8.10 -18.83 -58.06
C MET A 1 7.71 -19.67 -56.82
N TYR A 2 8.41 -20.77 -56.49
CA TYR A 2 8.18 -21.54 -55.25
C TYR A 2 8.86 -20.93 -54.00
N TRP A 3 10.08 -20.38 -54.17
CA TRP A 3 10.86 -19.80 -53.07
C TRP A 3 10.15 -18.61 -52.38
N THR A 4 9.53 -17.74 -53.17
CA THR A 4 8.75 -16.61 -52.65
C THR A 4 7.60 -17.09 -51.77
N LYS A 5 6.89 -18.16 -52.16
CA LYS A 5 5.79 -18.72 -51.36
C LYS A 5 6.26 -19.32 -50.03
N ILE A 6 7.41 -20.01 -50.04
CA ILE A 6 8.00 -20.60 -48.82
C ILE A 6 8.42 -19.49 -47.85
N VAL A 7 9.10 -18.45 -48.36
CA VAL A 7 9.53 -17.32 -47.53
C VAL A 7 8.34 -16.57 -46.95
N THR A 8 7.28 -16.33 -47.73
CA THR A 8 6.06 -15.66 -47.23
C THR A 8 5.37 -16.51 -46.15
N PHE A 9 5.23 -17.81 -46.35
CA PHE A 9 4.62 -18.71 -45.35
C PHE A 9 5.40 -18.74 -44.03
N VAL A 10 6.73 -18.85 -44.10
CA VAL A 10 7.60 -18.83 -42.91
C VAL A 10 7.49 -17.49 -42.19
N PHE A 11 7.49 -16.38 -42.93
CA PHE A 11 7.36 -15.04 -42.35
C PHE A 11 6.00 -14.82 -41.68
N GLU A 12 4.90 -15.23 -42.32
CA GLU A 12 3.54 -15.15 -41.76
C GLU A 12 3.42 -15.96 -40.46
N THR A 13 3.98 -17.18 -40.44
CA THR A 13 3.96 -18.05 -39.26
C THR A 13 4.74 -17.42 -38.10
N ILE A 14 5.96 -16.93 -38.36
CA ILE A 14 6.78 -16.27 -37.33
C ILE A 14 6.08 -15.00 -36.82
N LEU A 15 5.51 -14.20 -37.73
CA LEU A 15 4.81 -12.97 -37.37
C LEU A 15 3.58 -13.27 -36.51
N GLN A 16 2.83 -14.33 -36.84
CA GLN A 16 1.69 -14.78 -36.04
C GLN A 16 2.13 -15.22 -34.64
N GLU A 17 3.21 -15.99 -34.50
CA GLU A 17 3.71 -16.39 -33.18
C GLU A 17 4.14 -15.19 -32.33
N ILE A 18 4.87 -14.24 -32.93
CA ILE A 18 5.26 -13.00 -32.24
C ILE A 18 4.02 -12.24 -31.76
N VAL A 19 2.99 -12.13 -32.61
CA VAL A 19 1.74 -11.45 -32.25
C VAL A 19 1.03 -12.18 -31.10
N VAL A 20 0.97 -13.52 -31.13
CA VAL A 20 0.34 -14.32 -30.08
C VAL A 20 1.08 -14.16 -28.75
N VAL A 21 2.42 -14.23 -28.76
CA VAL A 21 3.24 -14.04 -27.56
C VAL A 21 3.08 -12.63 -27.01
N ALA A 22 3.17 -11.60 -27.87
CA ALA A 22 3.00 -10.22 -27.47
C ALA A 22 1.60 -9.96 -26.89
N ALA A 23 0.54 -10.47 -27.54
CA ALA A 23 -0.82 -10.36 -27.05
C ALA A 23 -1.01 -11.08 -25.71
N GLY A 24 -0.44 -12.28 -25.55
CA GLY A 24 -0.48 -13.03 -24.30
C GLY A 24 0.18 -12.29 -23.14
N VAL A 25 1.36 -11.72 -23.37
CA VAL A 25 2.10 -10.92 -22.38
C VAL A 25 1.32 -9.66 -22.01
N LEU A 26 0.81 -8.91 -23.00
CA LEU A 26 0.01 -7.71 -22.76
C LEU A 26 -1.28 -8.04 -21.99
N PHE A 27 -1.96 -9.12 -22.34
CA PHE A 27 -3.15 -9.59 -21.64
C PHE A 27 -2.84 -9.98 -20.19
N ALA A 28 -1.77 -10.74 -19.95
CA ALA A 28 -1.33 -11.10 -18.62
C ALA A 28 -1.02 -9.86 -17.76
N HIS A 29 -0.34 -8.85 -18.33
CA HIS A 29 -0.10 -7.58 -17.65
C HIS A 29 -1.39 -6.82 -17.34
N PHE A 30 -2.33 -6.79 -18.28
CA PHE A 30 -3.62 -6.12 -18.09
C PHE A 30 -4.43 -6.78 -16.96
N VAL A 31 -4.55 -8.11 -16.96
CA VAL A 31 -5.24 -8.87 -15.91
C VAL A 31 -4.58 -8.64 -14.56
N ARG A 32 -3.24 -8.75 -14.48
CA ARG A 32 -2.50 -8.54 -13.22
C ARG A 32 -2.76 -7.15 -12.65
N ARG A 33 -2.73 -6.12 -13.50
CA ARG A 33 -3.01 -4.74 -13.08
C ARG A 33 -4.44 -4.59 -12.56
N LYS A 34 -5.43 -5.17 -13.23
CA LYS A 34 -6.84 -5.12 -12.79
C LYS A 34 -7.05 -5.83 -11.45
N VAL A 35 -6.40 -6.97 -11.24
CA VAL A 35 -6.46 -7.69 -9.96
C VAL A 35 -5.81 -6.88 -8.85
N ASP A 36 -4.63 -6.32 -9.09
CA ASP A 36 -3.93 -5.48 -8.10
C ASP A 36 -4.76 -4.22 -7.75
N GLU A 37 -5.34 -3.54 -8.73
CA GLU A 37 -6.24 -2.39 -8.50
C GLU A 37 -7.50 -2.79 -7.71
N TRP A 38 -8.07 -3.97 -7.98
CA TRP A 38 -9.25 -4.44 -7.28
C TRP A 38 -8.97 -4.84 -5.83
N ARG A 39 -7.83 -5.51 -5.58
CA ARG A 39 -7.42 -5.98 -4.25
C ARG A 39 -6.92 -4.86 -3.36
N PHE A 40 -6.05 -4.00 -3.89
CA PHE A 40 -5.32 -2.98 -3.12
C PHE A 40 -5.85 -1.56 -3.34
N GLY A 41 -6.80 -1.35 -4.26
CA GLY A 41 -7.40 -0.04 -4.48
C GLY A 41 -8.34 0.41 -3.37
N LYS A 42 -8.68 1.70 -3.38
CA LYS A 42 -9.66 2.38 -2.51
C LYS A 42 -9.31 2.44 -1.03
N TRP A 43 -8.12 2.03 -0.62
CA TRP A 43 -7.69 2.20 0.76
C TRP A 43 -7.54 3.66 1.15
N GLN A 44 -7.81 3.94 2.43
CA GLN A 44 -7.73 5.28 2.99
C GLN A 44 -7.07 5.25 4.35
N VAL A 45 -6.39 6.33 4.71
CA VAL A 45 -5.97 6.63 6.08
C VAL A 45 -6.82 7.77 6.60
N ILE A 46 -7.34 7.61 7.81
CA ILE A 46 -8.14 8.59 8.53
C ILE A 46 -7.43 8.89 9.84
N LEU A 47 -7.05 10.14 10.04
CA LEU A 47 -6.56 10.64 11.31
C LEU A 47 -7.70 11.40 11.98
N LYS A 48 -8.00 11.06 13.23
CA LYS A 48 -9.03 11.73 14.02
C LYS A 48 -8.53 12.02 15.43
N ARG A 49 -9.22 12.96 16.08
CA ARG A 49 -9.09 13.25 17.50
C ARG A 49 -10.50 13.28 18.07
N GLY A 50 -10.87 12.21 18.78
CA GLY A 50 -12.23 11.99 19.23
C GLY A 50 -13.17 11.78 18.04
N GLU A 51 -14.17 12.65 17.93
CA GLU A 51 -15.16 12.67 16.84
C GLU A 51 -14.71 13.52 15.63
N GLN A 52 -13.64 14.30 15.75
CA GLN A 52 -13.20 15.20 14.68
C GLN A 52 -12.21 14.49 13.75
N GLU A 53 -12.57 14.35 12.47
CA GLU A 53 -11.62 13.95 11.42
C GLU A 53 -10.65 15.11 11.12
N ILE A 54 -9.36 14.89 11.37
CA ILE A 54 -8.27 15.84 11.10
C ILE A 54 -7.77 15.69 9.67
N LEU A 55 -7.60 14.45 9.22
CA LEU A 55 -7.10 14.13 7.90
C LEU A 55 -7.82 12.90 7.35
N LYS A 56 -8.14 12.96 6.06
CA LYS A 56 -8.62 11.81 5.30
C LYS A 56 -7.92 11.77 3.96
N ARG A 57 -7.09 10.75 3.75
CA ARG A 57 -6.27 10.62 2.54
C ARG A 57 -6.43 9.25 1.90
N ARG A 58 -6.57 9.23 0.58
CA ARG A 58 -6.54 7.99 -0.21
C ARG A 58 -5.10 7.51 -0.36
N ILE A 59 -4.92 6.20 -0.25
CA ILE A 59 -3.64 5.53 -0.46
C ILE A 59 -3.67 4.88 -1.85
N SER A 60 -2.58 5.04 -2.61
CA SER A 60 -2.47 4.43 -3.94
C SER A 60 -2.33 2.91 -3.82
N ALA A 61 -2.91 2.16 -4.76
CA ALA A 61 -2.84 0.70 -4.75
C ALA A 61 -1.40 0.14 -4.67
N PRO A 62 -0.39 0.72 -5.34
CA PRO A 62 0.99 0.28 -5.18
C PRO A 62 1.53 0.49 -3.76
N LYS A 63 1.20 1.62 -3.10
CA LYS A 63 1.66 1.87 -1.72
C LYS A 63 0.92 0.98 -0.72
N VAL A 64 -0.36 0.71 -0.94
CA VAL A 64 -1.11 -0.26 -0.13
C VAL A 64 -0.50 -1.65 -0.24
N LYS A 65 -0.14 -2.05 -1.46
CA LYS A 65 0.51 -3.34 -1.69
C LYS A 65 1.81 -3.44 -0.90
N SER A 66 2.65 -2.40 -0.91
CA SER A 66 3.92 -2.43 -0.18
C SER A 66 3.74 -2.45 1.34
N ILE A 67 2.87 -1.60 1.89
CA ILE A 67 2.61 -1.56 3.35
C ILE A 67 1.88 -2.80 3.88
N LEU A 68 1.12 -3.52 3.06
CA LEU A 68 0.47 -4.77 3.46
C LEU A 68 1.38 -5.99 3.31
N ASP A 69 2.43 -5.89 2.49
CA ASP A 69 3.42 -6.95 2.29
C ASP A 69 4.50 -6.89 3.39
N GLU A 70 4.88 -5.67 3.80
CA GLU A 70 5.92 -5.43 4.81
C GLU A 70 5.39 -4.56 5.97
N PRO A 71 5.25 -5.12 7.19
CA PRO A 71 4.74 -4.38 8.35
C PRO A 71 5.57 -3.15 8.74
N SER A 72 6.89 -3.17 8.54
CA SER A 72 7.74 -2.01 8.85
C SER A 72 7.43 -0.81 7.94
N GLU A 73 7.05 -1.06 6.67
CA GLU A 73 6.62 0.01 5.77
C GLU A 73 5.30 0.65 6.21
N LEU A 74 4.41 -0.12 6.84
CA LEU A 74 3.17 0.40 7.40
C LEU A 74 3.46 1.36 8.54
N ASP A 75 4.33 0.97 9.47
CA ASP A 75 4.73 1.80 10.61
C ASP A 75 5.32 3.14 10.14
N ASP A 76 6.32 3.11 9.25
CA ASP A 76 6.93 4.32 8.67
C ASP A 76 5.90 5.20 7.97
N PHE A 77 4.99 4.59 7.22
CA PHE A 77 3.92 5.31 6.53
C PHE A 77 2.98 6.01 7.52
N LEU A 78 2.52 5.30 8.56
CA LEU A 78 1.60 5.86 9.56
C LEU A 78 2.29 6.96 10.39
N LYS A 79 3.55 6.75 10.80
CA LYS A 79 4.36 7.79 11.46
C LYS A 79 4.50 9.04 10.59
N GLY A 80 4.77 8.87 9.29
CA GLY A 80 4.83 9.97 8.34
C GLY A 80 3.50 10.71 8.16
N VAL A 81 2.37 10.00 8.23
CA VAL A 81 1.02 10.61 8.17
C VAL A 81 0.70 11.39 9.44
N VAL A 82 1.12 10.89 10.61
CA VAL A 82 0.78 11.49 11.92
C VAL A 82 1.71 12.64 12.30
N SER A 83 2.99 12.57 11.92
CA SER A 83 4.05 13.50 12.34
C SER A 83 3.70 14.99 12.23
N PRO A 84 2.96 15.48 11.20
CA PRO A 84 2.55 16.88 11.12
C PRO A 84 1.52 17.32 12.18
N TYR A 85 0.87 16.38 12.87
CA TYR A 85 -0.29 16.63 13.73
C TYR A 85 -0.07 16.25 15.20
N ALA A 86 0.77 15.24 15.47
CA ALA A 86 1.08 14.80 16.83
C ALA A 86 2.38 13.99 16.88
N TRP A 87 2.98 13.93 18.07
CA TRP A 87 3.97 12.92 18.42
C TRP A 87 3.29 11.69 18.99
N ILE A 88 3.61 10.52 18.42
CA ILE A 88 3.16 9.23 18.96
C ILE A 88 4.17 8.74 20.00
N HIS A 89 3.66 8.27 21.13
CA HIS A 89 4.47 7.84 22.27
C HIS A 89 4.60 6.31 22.43
N CYS A 90 4.10 5.55 21.46
CA CYS A 90 4.19 4.09 21.44
C CYS A 90 4.53 3.57 20.04
N ASP A 91 4.81 2.27 19.97
CA ASP A 91 4.79 1.56 18.69
C ASP A 91 3.35 1.58 18.13
N ILE A 92 3.17 2.09 16.90
CA ILE A 92 1.83 2.31 16.31
C ILE A 92 1.18 0.98 15.92
N ILE A 93 1.96 -0.03 15.56
CA ILE A 93 1.43 -1.30 15.07
C ILE A 93 1.10 -2.21 16.24
N GLU A 94 2.09 -2.52 17.09
CA GLU A 94 1.89 -3.48 18.18
C GLU A 94 1.04 -2.87 19.30
N LYS A 95 1.53 -1.78 19.91
CA LYS A 95 0.85 -1.15 21.05
C LYS A 95 -0.29 -0.25 20.61
N GLY A 96 -0.21 0.31 19.42
CA GLY A 96 -1.24 1.22 18.92
C GLY A 96 -2.55 0.50 18.66
N GLU A 97 -2.53 -0.74 18.15
CA GLU A 97 -3.75 -1.55 18.01
C GLU A 97 -4.36 -1.91 19.36
N GLU A 98 -3.54 -2.35 20.32
CA GLU A 98 -3.99 -2.70 21.68
C GLU A 98 -4.64 -1.53 22.41
N LEU A 99 -4.06 -0.33 22.28
CA LEU A 99 -4.56 0.89 22.94
C LEU A 99 -5.74 1.54 22.19
N GLY A 100 -6.07 1.03 20.99
CA GLY A 100 -7.08 1.62 20.11
C GLY A 100 -6.64 2.92 19.42
N LEU A 101 -5.34 3.23 19.46
CA LEU A 101 -4.72 4.30 18.67
C LEU A 101 -4.77 3.97 17.18
N LEU A 102 -4.51 2.72 16.80
CA LEU A 102 -4.63 2.25 15.43
C LEU A 102 -5.80 1.27 15.32
N LYS A 103 -6.61 1.42 14.28
CA LYS A 103 -7.58 0.42 13.87
C LYS A 103 -7.46 0.16 12.37
N ILE A 104 -7.19 -1.09 12.02
CA ILE A 104 -7.14 -1.55 10.63
C ILE A 104 -8.47 -2.21 10.28
N ASP A 105 -9.27 -1.54 9.43
CA ASP A 105 -10.51 -2.08 8.90
C ASP A 105 -10.28 -2.57 7.45
N HIS A 106 -10.03 -3.86 7.31
CA HIS A 106 -9.83 -4.49 6.00
C HIS A 106 -11.10 -4.52 5.13
N GLN A 107 -12.30 -4.53 5.73
CA GLN A 107 -13.56 -4.60 4.99
C GLN A 107 -13.86 -3.24 4.34
N SER A 108 -13.77 -2.17 5.13
CA SER A 108 -13.95 -0.80 4.66
C SER A 108 -12.71 -0.24 3.96
N ARG A 109 -11.57 -0.97 4.04
CA ARG A 109 -10.24 -0.60 3.51
C ARG A 109 -9.72 0.70 4.12
N ARG A 110 -9.63 0.75 5.45
CA ARG A 110 -9.25 1.97 6.18
C ARG A 110 -8.22 1.68 7.26
N PHE A 111 -7.24 2.56 7.37
CA PHE A 111 -6.42 2.73 8.57
C PHE A 111 -6.98 3.92 9.34
N ILE A 112 -7.40 3.71 10.57
CA ILE A 112 -7.96 4.76 11.42
C ILE A 112 -7.00 5.00 12.57
N ILE A 113 -6.51 6.22 12.71
CA ILE A 113 -5.62 6.64 13.78
C ILE A 113 -6.38 7.59 14.69
N ASP A 114 -6.57 7.22 15.96
CA ASP A 114 -7.25 8.02 16.97
C ASP A 114 -6.26 8.63 17.98
N LEU A 115 -5.98 9.92 17.81
CA LEU A 115 -4.99 10.61 18.63
C LEU A 115 -5.39 10.76 20.10
N ASP A 116 -6.68 10.63 20.45
CA ASP A 116 -7.10 10.65 21.87
C ASP A 116 -6.72 9.37 22.62
N LYS A 117 -6.38 8.32 21.87
CA LYS A 117 -5.89 7.04 22.40
C LYS A 117 -4.36 6.96 22.45
N ASN A 118 -3.68 8.01 21.99
CA ASN A 118 -2.23 8.10 22.12
C ASN A 118 -1.87 8.22 23.60
N PRO A 119 -1.08 7.28 24.17
CA PRO A 119 -0.71 7.35 25.57
C PRO A 119 0.04 8.67 25.83
N SER A 120 -0.30 9.34 26.93
CA SER A 120 0.43 10.52 27.37
C SER A 120 1.88 10.11 27.58
N GLY A 121 2.79 10.75 26.84
CA GLY A 121 4.21 10.48 26.93
C GLY A 121 4.65 10.48 28.38
N ASN A 122 5.14 9.33 28.85
CA ASN A 122 5.64 9.22 30.20
C ASN A 122 6.83 10.19 30.33
N LYS A 123 6.74 11.15 31.26
CA LYS A 123 7.82 12.11 31.55
C LYS A 123 9.08 11.41 32.08
N ASP A 124 9.00 10.11 32.36
CA ASP A 124 10.05 9.29 32.96
C ASP A 124 11.02 8.66 31.94
N LEU A 125 10.82 8.85 30.63
CA LEU A 125 11.78 8.45 29.59
C LEU A 125 12.73 9.60 29.22
N ARG A 126 13.19 10.37 30.20
CA ARG A 126 14.49 11.04 30.06
C ARG A 126 15.52 9.91 30.08
N PHE A 127 16.07 9.59 28.92
CA PHE A 127 17.33 8.86 28.84
C PHE A 127 18.28 9.46 29.89
N PRO A 128 18.86 8.67 30.81
CA PRO A 128 19.97 9.16 31.60
C PRO A 128 21.02 9.62 30.57
N ILE A 129 21.25 10.93 30.53
CA ILE A 129 22.48 11.45 29.97
C ILE A 129 23.50 11.07 31.03
N ASP A 130 24.23 9.98 30.79
CA ASP A 130 25.43 9.68 31.56
C ASP A 130 26.41 10.84 31.32
N ASP A 131 26.60 11.65 32.36
CA ASP A 131 27.70 12.62 32.48
C ASP A 131 29.04 11.90 32.74
#